data_AF-A0A5C8M7W3-F1
#
_entry.id   AF-A0A5C8M7W3-F1
#
_cell.length_a   1.000
_cell.length_b   1.000
_cell.length_c   1.000
_cell.angle_alpha   90.00
_cell.angle_beta   90.00
_cell.angle_gamma   90.00
#
_symmetry.space_group_name_H-M   'P 1'
#
loop_
_entity.id
_entity.type
_entity.pdbx_description
1 polymer ?
#
loop_
_entity_poly.entity_id
_entity_poly.type
_entity_poly.pdbx_seq_one_letter_code
_entity_poly.pdbx_strand_id
1 'polypeptide(L)' 'MNYMDYLIGIRMETAKQLLETGTLSVTEVGARVGYEDSKYFSQLFKKCTSLTPSEYQKTSKVIPAIQSK' A
#
# COMPACT_ATOMS: atom_id res chain seq x y z
N MET A 1 15.40 9.82 -14.20
CA MET A 1 14.39 9.71 -13.13
C MET A 1 13.56 10.97 -13.12
N ASN A 2 12.25 10.85 -13.29
CA ASN A 2 11.32 11.97 -13.15
C ASN A 2 10.94 12.12 -11.67
N TYR A 3 10.80 13.34 -11.18
CA TYR A 3 10.33 13.66 -9.82
C TYR A 3 9.05 12.89 -9.45
N MET A 4 8.14 12.75 -10.42
CA MET A 4 6.88 12.03 -10.22
C MET A 4 7.11 10.54 -9.91
N ASP A 5 8.05 9.88 -10.59
CA ASP A 5 8.35 8.46 -10.35
C ASP A 5 8.92 8.24 -8.95
N TYR A 6 9.77 9.16 -8.50
CA TYR A 6 10.33 9.13 -7.14
C TYR A 6 9.22 9.27 -6.08
N LEU A 7 8.33 10.25 -6.25
CA LEU A 7 7.21 10.47 -5.35
C LEU A 7 6.25 9.27 -5.32
N ILE A 8 5.97 8.67 -6.48
CA ILE A 8 5.19 7.43 -6.57
C ILE A 8 5.87 6.33 -5.77
N GLY A 9 7.19 6.15 -5.91
CA GLY A 9 7.95 5.15 -5.15
C GLY A 9 7.77 5.31 -3.64
N ILE A 10 7.95 6.53 -3.11
CA ILE A 10 7.77 6.83 -1.68
C ILE A 10 6.33 6.55 -1.22
N ARG A 11 5.33 6.95 -2.01
CA ARG A 11 3.91 6.69 -1.69
C ARG A 11 3.59 5.20 -1.68
N MET A 12 4.12 4.43 -2.63
CA MET A 12 3.90 2.99 -2.70
C MET A 12 4.60 2.24 -1.56
N GLU A 13 5.79 2.67 -1.16
CA GLU A 13 6.48 2.13 0.02
C GLU A 13 5.67 2.36 1.29
N THR A 14 5.18 3.59 1.49
CA THR A 14 4.32 3.93 2.62
C THR A 14 3.02 3.12 2.61
N ALA A 15 2.41 2.95 1.43
CA ALA A 15 1.19 2.15 1.28
C ALA A 15 1.39 0.68 1.66
N LYS A 16 2.54 0.09 1.28
CA LYS A 16 2.90 -1.28 1.67
C LYS A 16 2.96 -1.44 3.19
N GLN A 17 3.68 -0.55 3.87
CA GLN A 17 3.79 -0.55 5.34
C GLN A 17 2.42 -0.44 6.03
N LEU A 18 1.55 0.45 5.53
CA LEU A 18 0.21 0.60 6.08
C LEU A 18 -0.67 -0.64 5.87
N LEU A 19 -0.58 -1.27 4.68
CA LEU A 19 -1.32 -2.50 4.37
C LEU A 19 -0.84 -3.69 5.22
N GLU A 20 0.47 -3.76 5.50
CA GLU A 20 1.08 -4.79 6.36
C GLU A 20 0.53 -4.75 7.80
N THR A 21 0.19 -3.56 8.31
CA THR A 21 -0.46 -3.47 9.64
C THR A 21 -1.80 -4.19 9.69
N GLY A 22 -2.49 -4.33 8.56
CA GLY A 22 -3.82 -4.93 8.48
C GLY A 22 -4.94 -4.15 9.18
N THR A 23 -4.64 -2.96 9.72
CA THR A 23 -5.58 -2.16 10.54
C THR A 23 -6.47 -1.23 9.72
N LEU A 24 -6.00 -0.83 8.54
CA LEU A 24 -6.68 0.12 7.66
C LEU A 24 -7.30 -0.60 6.46
N SER A 25 -8.43 -0.09 5.99
CA SER A 25 -8.98 -0.50 4.69
C SER A 25 -8.11 0.01 3.53
N VAL A 26 -8.20 -0.65 2.38
CA VAL A 26 -7.49 -0.24 1.15
C VAL A 26 -7.79 1.22 0.77
N THR A 27 -9.04 1.66 0.95
CA THR A 27 -9.47 3.04 0.70
C THR A 27 -8.78 4.03 1.65
N GLU A 28 -8.71 3.71 2.93
CA GLU A 28 -8.05 4.53 3.94
C GLU A 28 -6.53 4.63 3.74
N VAL A 29 -5.91 3.56 3.25
CA VAL A 29 -4.50 3.58 2.86
C VAL A 29 -4.30 4.51 1.67
N GLY A 30 -5.12 4.38 0.62
CA GLY A 30 -5.07 5.24 -0.56
C GLY A 30 -5.16 6.73 -0.21
N ALA A 31 -6.14 7.09 0.64
CA ALA A 31 -6.31 8.46 1.11
C ALA A 31 -5.07 8.97 1.87
N ARG A 32 -4.48 8.15 2.77
CA ARG A 32 -3.29 8.51 3.55
C ARG A 32 -2.03 8.72 2.71
N VAL A 33 -1.91 8.03 1.58
CA VAL A 33 -0.78 8.21 0.65
C VAL A 33 -1.07 9.20 -0.49
N GLY A 34 -2.17 9.95 -0.39
CA GLY A 34 -2.49 11.06 -1.29
C GLY A 34 -3.21 10.64 -2.59
N TYR A 35 -4.00 9.57 -2.55
CA TYR A 35 -4.89 9.14 -3.63
C TYR A 35 -6.34 9.06 -3.14
N GLU A 36 -7.16 10.04 -3.54
CA GLU A 36 -8.59 10.08 -3.21
C GLU A 36 -9.39 9.02 -3.98
N ASP A 37 -9.01 8.76 -5.23
CA ASP A 37 -9.59 7.69 -6.05
C ASP A 37 -8.95 6.34 -5.68
N SER A 38 -9.69 5.53 -4.94
CA SER A 38 -9.29 4.18 -4.52
C SER A 38 -9.07 3.22 -5.69
N LYS A 39 -9.79 3.39 -6.81
CA LYS A 39 -9.65 2.58 -8.02
C LYS A 39 -8.35 2.93 -8.73
N TYR A 40 -8.00 4.21 -8.82
CA TYR A 40 -6.72 4.65 -9.38
C TYR A 40 -5.55 4.17 -8.51
N PHE A 41 -5.64 4.36 -7.19
CA PHE A 41 -4.66 3.84 -6.23
C PHE A 41 -4.43 2.33 -6.43
N SER A 42 -5.51 1.55 -6.50
CA SER A 42 -5.41 0.09 -6.62
C SER A 42 -4.74 -0.35 -7.92
N GLN A 43 -5.01 0.34 -9.03
CA GLN A 43 -4.35 0.06 -10.32
C GLN A 43 -2.86 0.40 -10.29
N LEU A 44 -2.52 1.57 -9.74
CA LEU A 44 -1.13 2.02 -9.64
C LEU A 44 -0.32 1.13 -8.68
N PHE A 45 -0.89 0.80 -7.53
CA PHE A 45 -0.29 -0.11 -6.57
C PHE A 45 0.00 -1.46 -7.21
N LYS A 46 -0.98 -2.06 -7.91
CA LYS A 46 -0.77 -3.31 -8.66
C LYS A 46 0.31 -3.20 -9.71
N LYS A 47 0.40 -2.09 -10.43
CA LYS A 47 1.48 -1.85 -11.41
C LYS A 47 2.85 -1.81 -10.74
N CYS A 48 2.94 -1.28 -9.52
CA CYS A 48 4.20 -1.15 -8.77
C CYS A 48 4.60 -2.41 -7.99
N THR A 49 3.65 -3.23 -7.54
CA THR A 49 3.90 -4.36 -6.64
C THR A 49 3.51 -5.72 -7.22
N SER A 50 2.92 -5.74 -8.42
CA SER A 50 2.31 -6.92 -9.08
C SER A 50 1.10 -7.52 -8.35
N LEU A 51 0.71 -6.98 -7.19
CA LEU A 51 -0.41 -7.44 -6.36
C LEU A 51 -1.41 -6.31 -6.15
N THR A 52 -2.70 -6.61 -6.10
CA THR A 52 -3.67 -5.62 -5.62
C THR A 52 -3.42 -5.30 -4.15
N PRO A 53 -3.80 -4.10 -3.66
CA PRO A 53 -3.69 -3.77 -2.24
C PRO A 53 -4.35 -4.80 -1.31
N SER A 54 -5.51 -5.35 -1.73
CA SER A 54 -6.23 -6.38 -0.99
C SER A 54 -5.50 -7.72 -0.96
N GLU A 55 -4.88 -8.13 -2.06
CA GLU A 55 -4.03 -9.34 -2.10
C GLU A 55 -2.79 -9.15 -1.22
N TYR A 56 -2.13 -8.00 -1.33
CA TYR A 56 -0.95 -7.64 -0.53
C TYR A 56 -1.25 -7.64 0.98
N GLN A 57 -2.39 -7.06 1.37
CA GLN A 57 -2.83 -7.07 2.77
C GLN A 57 -3.12 -8.48 3.28
N LYS A 58 -3.64 -9.38 2.43
CA LYS A 58 -3.88 -10.78 2.81
C LYS A 58 -2.58 -11.57 2.95
N THR A 59 -1.57 -11.30 2.12
CA THR A 59 -0.27 -11.98 2.24
C THR A 59 0.46 -11.60 3.52
N SER A 60 0.36 -10.33 3.95
CA SER A 60 1.03 -9.88 5.19
C SER A 60 0.35 -10.37 6.46
N LYS A 61 -0.95 -10.69 6.42
CA LYS A 61 -1.67 -11.33 7.54
C LYS A 61 -1.15 -12.73 7.91
N VAL A 62 -0.28 -13.32 7.10
CA VAL A 62 0.32 -14.65 7.36
C VAL A 62 1.55 -14.56 8.28
N ILE A 63 2.01 -13.36 8.67
CA ILE A 63 3.03 -13.22 9.73
C ILE A 63 2.30 -12.82 11.02
N PRO A 64 2.11 -13.75 11.98
CA PRO A 64 1.58 -13.39 13.29
C PRO A 64 2.58 -12.48 13.97
N ALA A 65 2.11 -11.29 14.34
CA ALA A 65 2.66 -10.38 15.34
C ALA A 65 4.05 -10.77 15.90
N ILE A 66 5.11 -10.31 15.24
CA ILE A 66 6.34 -10.00 15.96
C ILE A 66 6.36 -8.48 16.14
N GLN A 67 5.38 -7.96 16.88
CA GLN A 67 5.58 -6.73 17.64
C GLN A 67 6.49 -7.11 18.81
N SER A 68 7.79 -6.92 18.59
CA SER A 68 8.79 -7.02 19.64
C SER A 68 8.50 -5.95 20.70
N LYS A 69 8.42 -6.44 21.94
CA LYS A 69 8.57 -5.68 23.19
C LYS A 69 9.78 -4.74 23.17
#